data_AF-A0A3S3IPR4-F1
#
_entry.id   AF-A0A3S3IPR4-F1
#
_cell.length_a   1.000
_cell.length_b   1.000
_cell.length_c   1.000
_cell.angle_alpha   90.00
_cell.angle_beta   90.00
_cell.angle_gamma   90.00
#
_symmetry.space_group_name_H-M   'P 1'
#
loop_
_entity.id
_entity.type
_entity.pdbx_description
1 polymer ?
#
loop_
_entity_poly.entity_id
_entity_poly.type
_entity_poly.pdbx_seq_one_letter_code
_entity_poly.pdbx_strand_id
1 'polypeptide(L)'
;MPNSFLAAAEGMPDVNRRRLLNLTGAGLALAATAASVRNASATLVAQDAEHPDAELLALDKEMEEAHSRMETASESNSALSDKIEALLPPRPLHPTDWKSRPMPAHLKQLWDEALKNVLFVDAAKGDWQPEPVSAWHDANDREKAQIQAAWEEWSALRDERYREHNYEAMEEAFNGLSGEEWEIGRRIFAISAHTLEGMAVKIRAGERLGLENLADPSEAYLSIAADIKRLAEGGAA
;
A
#
# COMPACT_ATOMS: atom_id res chain seq x y z
N MET A 1 -1.01 28.99 -10.32
CA MET A 1 -2.30 28.58 -9.74
C MET A 1 -1.97 27.72 -8.53
N PRO A 2 -2.53 27.98 -7.32
CA PRO A 2 -2.12 27.25 -6.13
C PRO A 2 -2.81 25.88 -6.08
N ASN A 3 -2.03 24.86 -5.75
CA ASN A 3 -2.39 23.44 -5.72
C ASN A 3 -3.45 23.13 -4.66
N SER A 4 -4.70 22.96 -5.08
CA SER A 4 -5.80 22.46 -4.23
C SER A 4 -5.84 20.93 -4.10
N PHE A 5 -5.03 20.20 -4.88
CA PHE A 5 -5.00 18.72 -4.88
C PHE A 5 -4.01 18.12 -3.88
N LEU A 6 -3.07 18.93 -3.35
CA LEU A 6 -2.12 18.48 -2.32
C LEU A 6 -2.78 18.35 -0.93
N ALA A 7 -3.93 18.97 -0.69
CA ALA A 7 -4.63 18.94 0.60
C ALA A 7 -5.36 17.60 0.84
N ALA A 8 -5.82 16.91 -0.21
CA ALA A 8 -6.52 15.62 -0.10
C ALA A 8 -5.59 14.47 0.34
N ALA A 9 -4.28 14.63 0.16
CA ALA A 9 -3.27 13.60 0.45
C ALA A 9 -2.67 13.69 1.87
N GLU A 10 -2.93 14.77 2.63
CA GLU A 10 -2.31 15.05 3.93
C GLU A 10 -2.91 14.24 5.10
N GLY A 11 -4.09 13.63 4.91
CA GLY A 11 -4.77 12.81 5.92
C GLY A 11 -4.63 11.28 5.76
N MET A 12 -3.90 10.82 4.74
CA MET A 12 -3.73 9.40 4.45
C MET A 12 -2.40 8.90 5.06
N PRO A 13 -2.37 7.82 5.86
CA PRO A 13 -1.12 7.27 6.34
C PRO A 13 -0.25 6.82 5.16
N ASP A 14 1.03 7.21 5.12
CA ASP A 14 1.99 6.91 4.04
C ASP A 14 2.07 5.40 3.71
N VAL A 15 1.68 4.55 4.66
CA VAL A 15 1.61 3.08 4.54
C VAL A 15 0.56 2.60 3.53
N ASN A 16 -0.53 3.35 3.30
CA ASN A 16 -1.59 2.98 2.35
C ASN A 16 -1.19 3.18 0.87
N ARG A 17 -0.26 4.10 0.57
CA ARG A 17 0.17 4.38 -0.82
C ARG A 17 0.87 3.20 -1.49
N ARG A 18 1.63 2.41 -0.73
CA ARG A 18 2.40 1.25 -1.25
C ARG A 18 1.75 -0.10 -1.02
N ARG A 19 0.75 -0.20 -0.13
CA ARG A 19 0.09 -1.47 0.19
C ARG A 19 -1.14 -1.75 -0.68
N LEU A 20 -1.90 -0.73 -1.09
CA LEU A 20 -3.00 -0.90 -2.05
C LEU A 20 -2.50 -1.46 -3.39
N LEU A 21 -1.34 -1.00 -3.86
CA LEU A 21 -0.66 -1.56 -5.05
C LEU A 21 -0.23 -3.04 -4.90
N ASN A 22 -0.11 -3.57 -3.68
CA ASN A 22 0.22 -4.98 -3.44
C ASN A 22 -1.03 -5.85 -3.14
N LEU A 23 -2.20 -5.24 -2.91
CA LEU A 23 -3.45 -5.93 -2.54
C LEU A 23 -4.34 -6.28 -3.73
N THR A 24 -4.20 -5.59 -4.88
CA THR A 24 -4.90 -5.94 -6.13
C THR A 24 -4.41 -7.23 -6.79
N GLY A 25 -3.40 -7.90 -6.23
CA GLY A 25 -3.02 -9.28 -6.60
C GLY A 25 -3.80 -10.38 -5.87
N ALA A 26 -4.58 -10.05 -4.83
CA ALA A 26 -5.37 -11.01 -4.06
C ALA A 26 -6.86 -10.75 -4.28
N GLY A 27 -7.39 -11.33 -5.36
CA GLY A 27 -8.80 -11.16 -5.76
C GLY A 27 -9.80 -11.41 -4.64
N LEU A 28 -10.51 -10.35 -4.26
CA LEU A 28 -11.70 -10.42 -3.41
C LEU A 28 -12.94 -10.36 -4.31
N ALA A 29 -13.34 -11.52 -4.81
CA ALA A 29 -14.64 -11.71 -5.40
C ALA A 29 -15.70 -11.81 -4.29
N LEU A 30 -16.62 -10.85 -4.19
CA LEU A 30 -17.88 -11.07 -3.47
C LEU A 30 -19.06 -10.48 -4.24
N ALA A 31 -19.66 -11.32 -5.08
CA ALA A 31 -21.00 -11.09 -5.61
C ALA A 31 -22.02 -11.29 -4.49
N ALA A 32 -22.63 -10.20 -4.00
CA ALA A 32 -23.77 -10.27 -3.10
C ALA A 32 -25.08 -10.16 -3.91
N THR A 33 -25.68 -11.31 -4.22
CA THR A 33 -27.06 -11.42 -4.69
C THR A 33 -28.03 -10.97 -3.59
N ALA A 34 -28.67 -9.81 -3.76
CA ALA A 34 -29.77 -9.39 -2.90
C ALA A 34 -31.04 -10.23 -3.20
N ALA A 35 -31.47 -11.03 -2.23
CA ALA A 35 -32.70 -11.81 -2.29
C ALA A 35 -33.92 -10.94 -2.01
N SER A 36 -34.89 -10.97 -2.92
CA SER A 36 -36.17 -10.27 -2.82
C SER A 36 -37.04 -10.85 -1.70
N VAL A 37 -37.27 -10.10 -0.62
CA VAL A 37 -38.35 -10.39 0.34
C VAL A 37 -39.57 -9.57 -0.07
N ARG A 38 -40.57 -10.26 -0.67
CA ARG A 38 -41.93 -9.75 -0.75
C ARG A 38 -42.59 -9.94 0.61
N ASN A 39 -43.15 -8.88 1.20
CA ASN A 39 -44.30 -9.07 2.08
C ASN A 39 -45.28 -7.89 2.10
N ALA A 40 -46.54 -8.27 1.89
CA ALA A 40 -47.84 -7.71 2.23
C ALA A 40 -48.03 -6.19 2.45
N SER A 41 -48.94 -5.64 1.63
CA SER A 41 -49.57 -4.34 1.75
C SER A 41 -50.29 -4.13 3.10
N ALA A 42 -49.97 -3.00 3.75
CA ALA A 42 -50.90 -2.29 4.62
C ALA A 42 -50.73 -0.79 4.34
N THR A 43 -51.79 -0.17 3.83
CA THR A 43 -51.84 1.25 3.49
C THR A 43 -51.80 2.07 4.77
N LEU A 44 -50.68 2.75 5.01
CA LEU A 44 -50.57 3.84 5.98
C LEU A 44 -49.99 5.06 5.27
N VAL A 45 -50.56 6.20 5.61
CA VAL A 45 -50.31 7.53 5.05
C VAL A 45 -48.80 7.82 5.00
N ALA A 46 -48.24 7.82 3.79
CA ALA A 46 -46.85 8.18 3.55
C ALA A 46 -46.70 9.70 3.69
N GLN A 47 -46.43 10.16 4.92
CA GLN A 47 -45.39 11.18 5.04
C GLN A 47 -44.11 10.50 4.53
N ASP A 48 -43.41 11.13 3.59
CA ASP A 48 -42.05 10.73 3.22
C ASP A 48 -41.19 10.84 4.48
N ALA A 49 -41.19 9.79 5.30
CA ALA A 49 -40.30 9.66 6.44
C ALA A 49 -38.92 9.40 5.82
N GLU A 50 -38.17 10.47 5.61
CA GLU A 50 -36.75 10.39 5.26
C GLU A 50 -36.10 9.39 6.23
N HIS A 51 -35.48 8.34 5.67
CA HIS A 51 -34.82 7.31 6.47
C HIS A 51 -33.79 7.99 7.38
N PRO A 52 -33.72 7.67 8.68
CA PRO A 52 -32.83 8.36 9.63
C PRO A 52 -31.34 8.27 9.24
N ASP A 53 -30.97 7.28 8.41
CA ASP A 53 -29.63 7.10 7.85
C ASP A 53 -29.57 7.30 6.32
N ALA A 54 -30.49 8.08 5.73
CA ALA A 54 -30.53 8.30 4.27
C ALA A 54 -29.20 8.85 3.71
N GLU A 55 -28.52 9.72 4.47
CA GLU A 55 -27.22 10.27 4.09
C GLU A 55 -26.12 9.19 4.08
N LEU A 56 -26.11 8.27 5.06
CA LEU A 56 -25.17 7.14 5.08
C LEU A 56 -25.39 6.22 3.88
N LEU A 57 -26.64 5.93 3.53
CA LEU A 57 -26.97 5.10 2.37
C LEU A 57 -26.56 5.75 1.04
N ALA A 58 -26.72 7.06 0.92
CA ALA A 58 -26.25 7.81 -0.24
C ALA A 58 -24.71 7.77 -0.36
N LEU A 59 -24.01 7.95 0.77
CA LEU A 59 -22.55 7.87 0.82
C LEU A 59 -22.01 6.47 0.55
N ASP A 60 -22.70 5.41 0.98
CA ASP A 60 -22.30 4.04 0.66
C ASP A 60 -22.31 3.79 -0.86
N LYS A 61 -23.33 4.32 -1.54
CA LYS A 61 -23.40 4.26 -3.00
C LYS A 61 -22.31 5.11 -3.67
N GLU A 62 -22.06 6.32 -3.17
CA GLU A 62 -20.98 7.19 -3.64
C GLU A 62 -19.61 6.50 -3.49
N MET A 63 -19.40 5.81 -2.35
CA MET A 63 -18.19 5.04 -2.08
C MET A 63 -18.03 3.85 -3.02
N GLU A 64 -19.11 3.11 -3.30
CA GLU A 64 -19.08 1.99 -4.26
C GLU A 64 -18.73 2.46 -5.68
N GLU A 65 -19.26 3.61 -6.11
CA GLU A 65 -18.95 4.22 -7.40
C GLU A 65 -17.50 4.72 -7.45
N ALA A 66 -16.99 5.31 -6.36
CA ALA A 66 -15.58 5.71 -6.24
C ALA A 66 -14.64 4.50 -6.25
N HIS A 67 -14.95 3.46 -5.50
CA HIS A 67 -14.20 2.20 -5.46
C HIS A 67 -14.12 1.56 -6.85
N SER A 68 -15.24 1.48 -7.57
CA SER A 68 -15.28 0.94 -8.94
C SER A 68 -14.37 1.72 -9.91
N ARG A 69 -14.33 3.06 -9.78
CA ARG A 69 -13.42 3.90 -10.58
C ARG A 69 -11.96 3.66 -10.20
N MET A 70 -11.66 3.56 -8.91
CA MET A 70 -10.32 3.27 -8.40
C MET A 70 -9.83 1.90 -8.91
N GLU A 71 -10.63 0.85 -8.81
CA GLU A 71 -10.28 -0.49 -9.27
C GLU A 71 -10.01 -0.52 -10.79
N THR A 72 -10.86 0.15 -11.58
CA THR A 72 -10.63 0.27 -13.04
C THR A 72 -9.29 0.96 -13.35
N ALA A 73 -8.93 1.98 -12.58
CA ALA A 73 -7.64 2.65 -12.72
C ALA A 73 -6.48 1.76 -12.25
N SER A 74 -6.65 1.00 -11.17
CA SER A 74 -5.67 0.02 -10.67
C SER A 74 -5.35 -1.04 -11.72
N GLU A 75 -6.38 -1.65 -12.32
CA GLU A 75 -6.23 -2.64 -13.38
C GLU A 75 -5.53 -2.05 -14.60
N SER A 76 -5.88 -0.82 -14.98
CA SER A 76 -5.25 -0.11 -16.09
C SER A 76 -3.77 0.16 -15.82
N ASN A 77 -3.42 0.59 -14.61
CA ASN A 77 -2.04 0.84 -14.18
C ASN A 77 -1.23 -0.45 -14.15
N SER A 78 -1.79 -1.53 -13.58
CA SER A 78 -1.17 -2.84 -13.55
C SER A 78 -0.89 -3.37 -14.96
N ALA A 79 -1.90 -3.31 -15.84
CA ALA A 79 -1.74 -3.74 -17.23
C ALA A 79 -0.72 -2.89 -18.01
N LEU A 80 -0.57 -1.60 -17.69
CA LEU A 80 0.46 -0.76 -18.27
C LEU A 80 1.85 -1.12 -17.73
N SER A 81 1.96 -1.32 -16.41
CA SER A 81 3.19 -1.76 -15.76
C SER A 81 3.70 -3.06 -16.38
N ASP A 82 2.83 -4.07 -16.53
CA ASP A 82 3.17 -5.35 -17.16
C ASP A 82 3.67 -5.18 -18.60
N LYS A 83 3.03 -4.30 -19.37
CA LYS A 83 3.46 -3.98 -20.74
C LYS A 83 4.84 -3.31 -20.77
N ILE A 84 5.10 -2.39 -19.83
CA ILE A 84 6.40 -1.73 -19.72
C ILE A 84 7.46 -2.75 -19.29
N GLU A 85 7.18 -3.58 -18.28
CA GLU A 85 8.11 -4.61 -17.81
C GLU A 85 8.45 -5.63 -18.91
N ALA A 86 7.49 -5.99 -19.76
CA ALA A 86 7.72 -6.86 -20.91
C ALA A 86 8.68 -6.27 -21.96
N LEU A 87 8.84 -4.95 -22.01
CA LEU A 87 9.80 -4.27 -22.91
C LEU A 87 11.20 -4.17 -22.30
N LEU A 88 11.36 -4.45 -21.01
CA LEU A 88 12.64 -4.34 -20.32
C LEU A 88 13.49 -5.60 -20.55
N PRO A 89 14.83 -5.44 -20.58
CA PRO A 89 15.71 -6.59 -20.51
C PRO A 89 15.53 -7.34 -19.18
N PRO A 90 15.95 -8.62 -19.11
CA PRO A 90 15.87 -9.42 -17.89
C PRO A 90 16.44 -8.67 -16.68
N ARG A 91 15.71 -8.72 -15.56
CA ARG A 91 16.10 -8.04 -14.32
C ARG A 91 17.46 -8.60 -13.84
N PRO A 92 18.48 -7.76 -13.66
CA PRO A 92 19.76 -8.19 -13.09
C PRO A 92 19.61 -8.55 -11.60
N LEU A 93 20.64 -9.17 -11.02
CA LEU A 93 20.65 -9.48 -9.59
C LEU A 93 20.53 -8.18 -8.77
N HIS A 94 19.62 -8.16 -7.80
CA HIS A 94 19.51 -7.00 -6.91
C HIS A 94 20.76 -6.91 -6.01
N PRO A 95 21.33 -5.72 -5.77
CA PRO A 95 22.52 -5.56 -4.94
C PRO A 95 22.38 -6.11 -3.50
N THR A 96 21.17 -6.12 -2.95
CA THR A 96 20.88 -6.72 -1.63
C THR A 96 20.86 -8.25 -1.65
N ASP A 97 20.55 -8.85 -2.80
CA ASP A 97 20.55 -10.30 -2.96
C ASP A 97 21.94 -10.86 -3.29
N TRP A 98 22.88 -9.98 -3.66
CA TRP A 98 24.26 -10.37 -3.84
C TRP A 98 24.86 -10.86 -2.52
N LYS A 99 25.43 -12.07 -2.60
CA LYS A 99 26.17 -12.69 -1.50
C LYS A 99 27.62 -12.75 -1.89
N SER A 100 28.47 -12.19 -1.04
CA SER A 100 29.92 -12.37 -1.16
C SER A 100 30.25 -13.85 -1.29
N ARG A 101 31.21 -14.17 -2.15
CA ARG A 101 31.74 -15.52 -2.24
C ARG A 101 32.30 -15.91 -0.86
N PRO A 102 32.21 -17.19 -0.46
CA PRO A 102 32.85 -17.62 0.78
C PRO A 102 34.37 -17.51 0.62
N MET A 103 35.04 -16.97 1.64
CA MET A 103 36.50 -16.88 1.64
C MET A 103 37.12 -18.29 1.63
N PRO A 104 38.04 -18.60 0.70
CA PRO A 104 38.77 -19.86 0.72
C PRO A 104 39.47 -20.11 2.05
N ALA A 105 39.47 -21.36 2.52
CA ALA A 105 39.98 -21.71 3.85
C ALA A 105 41.44 -21.29 4.09
N HIS A 106 42.29 -21.38 3.06
CA HIS A 106 43.70 -20.97 3.15
C HIS A 106 43.85 -19.44 3.27
N LEU A 107 43.01 -18.65 2.59
CA LEU A 107 43.00 -17.19 2.75
C LEU A 107 42.45 -16.79 4.12
N LYS A 108 41.45 -17.52 4.62
CA LYS A 108 40.92 -17.32 5.96
C LYS A 108 41.98 -17.56 7.05
N GLN A 109 42.79 -18.60 6.91
CA GLN A 109 43.91 -18.87 7.84
C GLN A 109 44.93 -17.72 7.83
N LEU A 110 45.32 -17.23 6.65
CA LEU A 110 46.22 -16.08 6.53
C LEU A 110 45.63 -14.81 7.18
N TRP A 111 44.33 -14.58 6.99
CA TRP A 111 43.63 -13.47 7.61
C TRP A 111 43.57 -13.61 9.14
N ASP A 112 43.21 -14.78 9.66
CA ASP A 112 43.14 -15.07 11.09
C ASP A 112 44.53 -14.95 11.76
N GLU A 113 45.60 -15.35 11.08
CA GLU A 113 46.99 -15.22 11.55
C GLU A 113 47.48 -13.77 11.53
N ALA A 114 47.17 -13.02 10.47
CA ALA A 114 47.48 -11.60 10.39
C ALA A 114 46.75 -10.84 11.49
N LEU A 115 45.46 -11.10 11.70
CA LEU A 115 44.63 -10.41 12.69
C LEU A 115 45.17 -10.57 14.13
N LYS A 116 45.74 -11.72 14.48
CA LYS A 116 46.34 -11.97 15.81
C LYS A 116 47.52 -11.05 16.14
N ASN A 117 48.20 -10.52 15.12
CA ASN A 117 49.41 -9.73 15.27
C ASN A 117 49.17 -8.22 15.05
N VAL A 118 47.92 -7.81 14.85
CA VAL A 118 47.55 -6.44 14.49
C VAL A 118 47.09 -5.67 15.72
N LEU A 119 47.69 -4.49 15.95
CA LEU A 119 47.21 -3.52 16.92
C LEU A 119 45.91 -2.89 16.40
N PHE A 120 44.99 -2.53 17.31
CA PHE A 120 43.70 -1.91 16.94
C PHE A 120 43.84 -0.69 16.02
N VAL A 121 44.91 0.11 16.21
CA VAL A 121 45.20 1.30 15.39
C VAL A 121 45.55 0.92 13.95
N ASP A 122 46.23 -0.21 13.74
CA ASP A 122 46.60 -0.69 12.41
C ASP A 122 45.42 -1.42 11.75
N ALA A 123 44.56 -2.07 12.55
CA ALA A 123 43.29 -2.61 12.08
C ALA A 123 42.39 -1.52 11.48
N ALA A 124 42.32 -0.34 12.13
CA ALA A 124 41.51 0.79 11.71
C ALA A 124 42.03 1.47 10.43
N LYS A 125 43.33 1.34 10.11
CA LYS A 125 43.94 1.91 8.89
C LYS A 125 43.74 1.02 7.67
N GLY A 126 43.43 -0.26 7.84
CA GLY A 126 43.16 -1.20 6.73
C GLY A 126 44.40 -1.80 6.06
N ASP A 127 45.59 -1.24 6.26
CA ASP A 127 46.85 -1.66 5.59
C ASP A 127 47.50 -2.93 6.17
N TRP A 128 46.83 -3.63 7.08
CA TRP A 128 47.38 -4.79 7.79
C TRP A 128 47.11 -6.12 7.07
N GLN A 129 46.21 -6.12 6.10
CA GLN A 129 45.78 -7.35 5.44
C GLN A 129 46.87 -7.89 4.52
N PRO A 130 47.11 -9.20 4.51
CA PRO A 130 48.00 -9.82 3.52
C PRO A 130 47.50 -9.55 2.09
N GLU A 131 48.42 -9.33 1.16
CA GLU A 131 48.11 -9.05 -0.26
C GLU A 131 47.11 -10.07 -0.86
N PRO A 132 47.21 -11.39 -0.63
CA PRO A 132 46.24 -12.34 -1.19
C PRO A 132 44.82 -12.17 -0.63
N VAL A 133 44.68 -11.69 0.61
CA VAL A 133 43.38 -11.46 1.26
C VAL A 133 42.79 -10.13 0.78
N SER A 134 43.61 -9.09 0.69
CA SER A 134 43.21 -7.79 0.11
C SER A 134 42.78 -7.96 -1.34
N ALA A 135 43.53 -8.70 -2.17
CA ALA A 135 43.16 -8.99 -3.56
C ALA A 135 41.83 -9.75 -3.68
N TRP A 136 41.50 -10.61 -2.71
CA TRP A 136 40.22 -11.31 -2.66
C TRP A 136 39.06 -10.38 -2.29
N HIS A 137 39.27 -9.49 -1.31
CA HIS A 137 38.28 -8.45 -0.97
C HIS A 137 38.03 -7.52 -2.16
N ASP A 138 39.09 -7.01 -2.79
CA ASP A 138 39.01 -6.18 -3.99
C ASP A 138 38.24 -6.87 -5.12
N ALA A 139 38.45 -8.16 -5.32
CA ALA A 139 37.73 -8.92 -6.34
C ALA A 139 36.22 -9.00 -6.05
N ASN A 140 35.84 -9.25 -4.80
CA ASN A 140 34.43 -9.24 -4.39
C ASN A 140 33.81 -7.85 -4.49
N ASP A 141 34.55 -6.80 -4.10
CA ASP A 141 34.07 -5.42 -4.17
C ASP A 141 33.88 -4.97 -5.62
N ARG A 142 34.76 -5.38 -6.54
CA ARG A 142 34.57 -5.16 -7.98
C ARG A 142 33.34 -5.90 -8.52
N GLU A 143 33.11 -7.15 -8.11
CA GLU A 143 31.91 -7.91 -8.51
C GLU A 143 30.64 -7.23 -7.99
N LYS A 144 30.63 -6.81 -6.72
CA LYS A 144 29.51 -6.07 -6.13
C LYS A 144 29.27 -4.75 -6.86
N ALA A 145 30.32 -4.00 -7.19
CA ALA A 145 30.23 -2.75 -7.94
C ALA A 145 29.70 -2.97 -9.36
N GLN A 146 30.08 -4.05 -10.03
CA GLN A 146 29.52 -4.41 -11.35
C GLN A 146 28.03 -4.72 -11.27
N ILE A 147 27.58 -5.44 -10.24
CA ILE A 147 26.17 -5.75 -10.02
C ILE A 147 25.39 -4.47 -9.70
N GLN A 148 25.96 -3.60 -8.86
CA GLN A 148 25.39 -2.29 -8.56
C GLN A 148 25.22 -1.45 -9.83
N ALA A 149 26.27 -1.35 -10.66
CA ALA A 149 26.22 -0.60 -11.91
C ALA A 149 25.19 -1.18 -12.89
N ALA A 150 25.15 -2.50 -13.06
CA ALA A 150 24.14 -3.15 -13.91
C ALA A 150 22.71 -2.92 -13.39
N TRP A 151 22.51 -2.94 -12.07
CA TRP A 151 21.22 -2.62 -11.45
C TRP A 151 20.82 -1.16 -11.67
N GLU A 152 21.75 -0.22 -11.52
CA GLU A 152 21.51 1.21 -11.75
C GLU A 152 21.17 1.49 -13.22
N GLU A 153 21.90 0.91 -14.16
CA GLU A 153 21.60 1.02 -15.60
C GLU A 153 20.21 0.47 -15.93
N TRP A 154 19.88 -0.73 -15.40
CA TRP A 154 18.56 -1.33 -15.58
C TRP A 154 17.45 -0.49 -14.95
N SER A 155 17.66 0.02 -13.73
CA SER A 155 16.69 0.87 -13.03
C SER A 155 16.47 2.18 -13.77
N ALA A 156 17.54 2.82 -14.26
CA ALA A 156 17.43 4.05 -15.04
C ALA A 156 16.66 3.83 -16.34
N LEU A 157 16.91 2.72 -17.03
CA LEU A 157 16.14 2.33 -18.22
C LEU A 157 14.67 2.12 -17.88
N ARG A 158 14.37 1.39 -16.80
CA ARG A 158 13.00 1.21 -16.32
C ARG A 158 12.34 2.57 -16.08
N ASP A 159 12.96 3.43 -15.30
CA ASP A 159 12.39 4.73 -14.94
C ASP A 159 12.17 5.63 -16.17
N GLU A 160 13.05 5.52 -17.19
CA GLU A 160 12.83 6.15 -18.50
C GLU A 160 11.59 5.59 -19.21
N ARG A 161 11.42 4.27 -19.27
CA ARG A 161 10.23 3.67 -19.89
C ARG A 161 8.94 4.07 -19.20
N TYR A 162 8.94 4.12 -17.87
CA TYR A 162 7.79 4.59 -17.09
C TYR A 162 7.44 6.04 -17.43
N ARG A 163 8.44 6.92 -17.63
CA ARG A 163 8.23 8.29 -18.11
C ARG A 163 7.71 8.34 -19.55
N GLU A 164 8.28 7.57 -20.48
CA GLU A 164 7.85 7.51 -21.89
C GLU A 164 6.37 7.13 -22.02
N HIS A 165 5.89 6.25 -21.14
CA HIS A 165 4.51 5.77 -21.14
C HIS A 165 3.56 6.57 -20.23
N ASN A 166 4.01 7.72 -19.70
CA ASN A 166 3.23 8.59 -18.83
C ASN A 166 2.64 7.86 -17.61
N TYR A 167 3.38 6.89 -17.07
CA TYR A 167 2.94 6.07 -15.94
C TYR A 167 2.72 6.92 -14.68
N GLU A 168 3.56 7.93 -14.47
CA GLU A 168 3.47 8.83 -13.31
C GLU A 168 2.12 9.56 -13.25
N ALA A 169 1.63 10.09 -14.37
CA ALA A 169 0.31 10.74 -14.41
C ALA A 169 -0.84 9.75 -14.18
N MET A 170 -0.67 8.49 -14.60
CA MET A 170 -1.64 7.42 -14.33
C MET A 170 -1.64 7.00 -12.86
N GLU A 171 -0.47 6.94 -12.23
CA GLU A 171 -0.32 6.70 -10.80
C GLU A 171 -0.91 7.87 -9.99
N GLU A 172 -0.69 9.12 -10.41
CA GLU A 172 -1.31 10.30 -9.81
C GLU A 172 -2.85 10.28 -9.92
N ALA A 173 -3.39 9.90 -11.08
CA ALA A 173 -4.83 9.75 -11.25
C ALA A 173 -5.43 8.65 -10.34
N PHE A 174 -4.75 7.51 -10.23
CA PHE A 174 -5.13 6.45 -9.30
C PHE A 174 -5.08 6.93 -7.83
N ASN A 175 -4.01 7.62 -7.44
CA ASN A 175 -3.87 8.19 -6.09
C ASN A 175 -4.98 9.20 -5.78
N GLY A 176 -5.41 10.01 -6.77
CA GLY A 176 -6.55 10.90 -6.64
C GLY A 176 -7.85 10.13 -6.34
N LEU A 177 -8.12 9.05 -7.07
CA LEU A 177 -9.29 8.20 -6.86
C LEU A 177 -9.28 7.50 -5.48
N SER A 178 -8.13 7.00 -5.04
CA SER A 178 -7.98 6.45 -3.68
C SER A 178 -8.20 7.52 -2.61
N GLY A 179 -7.78 8.76 -2.87
CA GLY A 179 -8.06 9.91 -2.01
C GLY A 179 -9.55 10.21 -1.91
N GLU A 180 -10.27 10.23 -3.04
CA GLU A 180 -11.73 10.40 -3.06
C GLU A 180 -12.45 9.32 -2.23
N GLU A 181 -12.08 8.04 -2.40
CA GLU A 181 -12.66 6.94 -1.62
C GLU A 181 -12.41 7.10 -0.12
N TRP A 182 -11.18 7.49 0.25
CA TRP A 182 -10.82 7.75 1.64
C TRP A 182 -11.65 8.90 2.25
N GLU A 183 -11.82 10.01 1.53
CA GLU A 183 -12.64 11.14 1.98
C GLU A 183 -14.11 10.77 2.17
N ILE A 184 -14.68 9.95 1.27
CA ILE A 184 -16.05 9.44 1.41
C ILE A 184 -16.16 8.57 2.67
N GLY A 185 -15.22 7.65 2.89
CA GLY A 185 -15.20 6.84 4.11
C GLY A 185 -15.08 7.69 5.39
N ARG A 186 -14.27 8.75 5.37
CA ARG A 186 -14.18 9.72 6.49
C ARG A 186 -15.53 10.41 6.74
N ARG A 187 -16.27 10.79 5.71
CA ARG A 187 -17.62 11.37 5.82
C ARG A 187 -18.60 10.35 6.44
N ILE A 188 -18.56 9.10 6.00
CA ILE A 188 -19.36 7.99 6.56
C ILE A 188 -19.11 7.85 8.06
N PHE A 189 -17.85 7.87 8.51
CA PHE A 189 -17.53 7.75 9.93
C PHE A 189 -17.88 8.99 10.77
N ALA A 190 -17.98 10.17 10.16
CA ALA A 190 -18.37 11.39 10.86
C ALA A 190 -19.87 11.45 11.18
N ILE A 191 -20.71 10.86 10.33
CA ILE A 191 -22.16 10.82 10.52
C ILE A 191 -22.50 9.73 11.53
N SER A 192 -23.43 10.00 12.46
CA SER A 192 -23.88 8.98 13.41
C SER A 192 -24.85 8.01 12.74
N ALA A 193 -24.70 6.71 12.97
CA ALA A 193 -25.67 5.71 12.56
C ALA A 193 -26.80 5.59 13.59
N HIS A 194 -28.04 5.66 13.13
CA HIS A 194 -29.25 5.57 13.94
C HIS A 194 -30.00 4.24 13.77
N THR A 195 -29.56 3.40 12.83
CA THR A 195 -30.11 2.07 12.57
C THR A 195 -29.00 1.03 12.42
N LEU A 196 -29.38 -0.25 12.42
CA LEU A 196 -28.47 -1.34 12.06
C LEU A 196 -27.99 -1.24 10.61
N GLU A 197 -28.80 -0.66 9.72
CA GLU A 197 -28.44 -0.48 8.31
C GLU A 197 -27.33 0.57 8.14
N GLY A 198 -27.45 1.71 8.84
CA GLY A 198 -26.38 2.71 8.91
C GLY A 198 -25.10 2.18 9.56
N MET A 199 -25.22 1.29 10.55
CA MET A 199 -24.06 0.60 11.13
C MET A 199 -23.37 -0.31 10.11
N ALA A 200 -24.15 -1.05 9.32
CA ALA A 200 -23.61 -1.92 8.28
C ALA A 200 -22.85 -1.11 7.21
N VAL A 201 -23.31 0.09 6.87
CA VAL A 201 -22.57 1.02 5.99
C VAL A 201 -21.19 1.35 6.55
N LYS A 202 -21.10 1.70 7.83
CA LYS A 202 -19.81 2.03 8.48
C LYS A 202 -18.85 0.84 8.49
N ILE A 203 -19.35 -0.37 8.75
CA ILE A 203 -18.52 -1.57 8.72
C ILE A 203 -17.98 -1.81 7.31
N ARG A 204 -18.83 -1.75 6.28
CA ARG A 204 -18.40 -1.89 4.87
C ARG A 204 -17.38 -0.84 4.49
N ALA A 205 -17.58 0.42 4.88
CA ALA A 205 -16.61 1.48 4.64
C ALA A 205 -15.26 1.20 5.32
N GLY A 206 -15.27 0.59 6.50
CA GLY A 206 -14.06 0.21 7.23
C GLY A 206 -13.29 -0.92 6.55
N GLU A 207 -14.02 -1.93 6.07
CA GLU A 207 -13.45 -3.06 5.31
C GLU A 207 -12.85 -2.60 3.98
N ARG A 208 -13.58 -1.75 3.22
CA ARG A 208 -13.07 -1.21 1.92
C ARG A 208 -11.79 -0.40 2.10
N LEU A 209 -11.70 0.40 3.17
CA LEU A 209 -10.51 1.19 3.48
C LEU A 209 -9.38 0.38 4.14
N GLY A 210 -9.61 -0.91 4.42
CA GLY A 210 -8.64 -1.80 5.06
C GLY A 210 -8.19 -1.34 6.43
N LEU A 211 -9.09 -0.74 7.22
CA LEU A 211 -8.77 -0.12 8.50
C LEU A 211 -8.22 -1.11 9.54
N GLU A 212 -8.49 -2.41 9.37
CA GLU A 212 -7.98 -3.50 10.20
C GLU A 212 -6.48 -3.73 10.02
N ASN A 213 -5.90 -3.22 8.94
CA ASN A 213 -4.48 -3.33 8.63
C ASN A 213 -3.66 -2.13 9.17
N LEU A 214 -4.33 -1.15 9.79
CA LEU A 214 -3.68 0.00 10.40
C LEU A 214 -3.11 -0.39 11.78
N ALA A 215 -1.93 0.15 12.10
CA ALA A 215 -1.21 -0.17 13.34
C ALA A 215 -1.90 0.36 14.60
N ASP A 216 -2.77 1.38 14.46
CA ASP A 216 -3.49 2.03 15.55
C ASP A 216 -5.01 1.89 15.37
N PRO A 217 -5.79 1.80 16.47
CA PRO A 217 -7.24 1.81 16.41
C PRO A 217 -7.72 3.12 15.80
N SER A 218 -8.17 3.04 14.55
CA SER A 218 -8.62 4.19 13.76
C SER A 218 -9.80 4.92 14.42
N GLU A 219 -9.91 6.24 14.20
CA GLU A 219 -11.06 7.06 14.62
C GLU A 219 -12.40 6.48 14.15
N ALA A 220 -12.39 5.71 13.05
CA ALA A 220 -13.53 4.97 12.55
C ALA A 220 -14.03 3.89 13.52
N TYR A 221 -13.14 3.12 14.15
CA TYR A 221 -13.54 2.12 15.16
C TYR A 221 -14.13 2.77 16.41
N LEU A 222 -13.61 3.94 16.81
CA LEU A 222 -14.20 4.73 17.90
C LEU A 222 -15.60 5.24 17.52
N SER A 223 -15.80 5.67 16.28
CA SER A 223 -17.10 6.09 15.75
C SER A 223 -18.12 4.93 15.76
N ILE A 224 -17.73 3.76 15.25
CA ILE A 224 -18.57 2.54 15.28
C ILE A 224 -18.94 2.17 16.73
N ALA A 225 -17.96 2.18 17.64
CA ALA A 225 -18.20 1.85 19.04
C ALA A 225 -19.15 2.85 19.74
N ALA A 226 -19.06 4.14 19.40
CA ALA A 226 -19.96 5.16 19.92
C ALA A 226 -21.40 4.96 19.46
N ASP A 227 -21.60 4.60 18.19
CA ASP A 227 -22.94 4.34 17.65
C ASP A 227 -23.56 3.06 18.21
N ILE A 228 -22.77 2.00 18.43
CA ILE A 228 -23.26 0.79 19.10
C ILE A 228 -23.78 1.12 20.50
N LYS A 229 -23.05 1.93 21.27
CA LYS A 229 -23.50 2.36 22.61
C LYS A 229 -24.80 3.14 22.53
N ARG A 230 -24.91 4.07 21.59
CA ARG A 230 -26.10 4.89 21.36
C ARG A 230 -27.33 4.06 21.03
N LEU A 231 -27.18 3.05 20.16
CA LEU A 231 -28.26 2.13 19.80
C LEU A 231 -28.69 1.27 21.00
N ALA A 232 -27.73 0.81 21.80
CA ALA A 232 -28.01 0.04 23.01
C ALA A 232 -28.76 0.88 24.08
N GLU A 233 -28.43 2.16 24.20
CA GLU A 233 -29.10 3.09 25.13
C GLU A 233 -30.50 3.52 24.63
N GLY A 234 -30.66 3.74 23.32
CA GLY A 234 -31.93 4.14 22.70
C GLY A 234 -32.96 3.01 22.58
N GLY A 235 -32.53 1.74 22.56
CA GLY A 235 -33.41 0.57 22.57
C GLY A 235 -33.91 0.15 23.97
N ALA A 236 -33.42 0.80 25.03
CA ALA A 236 -33.78 0.52 26.42
C ALA A 236 -34.85 1.46 27.02
N ALA A 237 -35.49 2.29 26.18
CA ALA A 237 -36.54 3.26 26.56
C ALA A 237 -37.92 2.84 26.05
#